data_AF-A0A7V7PPT3-F1
#
_entry.id   AF-A0A7V7PPT3-F1
#
_cell.length_a   1.000
_cell.length_b   1.000
_cell.length_c   1.000
_cell.angle_alpha   90.00
_cell.angle_beta   90.00
_cell.angle_gamma   90.00
#
_symmetry.space_group_name_H-M   'P 1'
#
loop_
_entity.id
_entity.type
_entity.pdbx_description
1 polymer ?
#
loop_
_entity_poly.entity_id
_entity_poly.type
_entity_poly.pdbx_seq_one_letter_code
_entity_poly.pdbx_strand_id
1 'polypeptide(L)'
;MRRARRRAHLRQGAHVSGVVPVLMRDAEVIDIKEAMFRIGRSDKTIRRWCKEDGIGRRTGPCAPWQISAIALEAKRYGDKAAIDDLRQGAFSSPRVVRYAEQLGLN
;
A
#
# COMPACT_ATOMS: atom_id res chain seq x y z
N MET A 1 -9.57 35.57 -41.65
CA MET A 1 -9.98 34.19 -41.31
C MET A 1 -9.02 33.57 -40.30
N ARG A 2 -9.54 33.28 -39.08
CA ARG A 2 -9.15 32.29 -38.03
C ARG A 2 -7.68 32.12 -37.58
N ARG A 3 -7.37 32.78 -36.45
CA ARG A 3 -6.29 32.42 -35.51
C ARG A 3 -6.62 31.12 -34.77
N ALA A 4 -5.79 30.08 -34.91
CA ALA A 4 -5.92 28.84 -34.16
C ALA A 4 -5.24 28.97 -32.78
N ARG A 5 -6.04 29.25 -31.74
CA ARG A 5 -5.61 29.16 -30.34
C ARG A 5 -5.49 27.67 -29.96
N ARG A 6 -4.28 27.12 -29.91
CA ARG A 6 -4.04 25.83 -29.25
C ARG A 6 -4.17 26.04 -27.74
N ARG A 7 -5.30 25.63 -27.17
CA ARG A 7 -5.52 25.57 -25.72
C ARG A 7 -4.53 24.57 -25.13
N ALA A 8 -3.61 25.05 -24.30
CA ALA A 8 -2.86 24.21 -23.39
C ALA A 8 -3.87 23.51 -22.46
N HIS A 9 -4.06 22.20 -22.65
CA HIS A 9 -4.71 21.36 -21.64
C HIS A 9 -3.68 21.15 -20.53
N LEU A 10 -3.69 22.05 -19.54
CA LEU A 10 -3.18 21.75 -18.21
C LEU A 10 -3.97 20.53 -17.72
N ARG A 11 -3.34 19.35 -17.76
CA ARG A 11 -3.83 18.16 -17.06
C ARG A 11 -3.76 18.49 -15.58
N GLN A 12 -4.86 19.01 -15.04
CA GLN A 12 -5.07 19.12 -13.60
C GLN A 12 -4.87 17.72 -13.02
N GLY A 13 -3.79 17.53 -12.26
CA GLY A 13 -3.54 16.31 -11.52
C GLY A 13 -4.70 16.11 -10.55
N ALA A 14 -5.52 15.11 -10.80
CA ALA A 14 -6.58 14.72 -9.89
C ALA A 14 -5.94 14.43 -8.53
N HIS A 15 -6.23 15.25 -7.53
CA HIS A 15 -5.91 14.97 -6.14
C HIS A 15 -6.74 13.75 -5.74
N VAL A 16 -6.15 12.57 -5.85
CA VAL A 16 -6.75 11.37 -5.27
C VAL A 16 -6.73 11.58 -3.77
N SER A 17 -7.92 11.75 -3.18
CA SER A 17 -8.18 11.62 -1.74
C SER A 17 -7.89 10.16 -1.34
N GLY A 18 -6.61 9.79 -1.41
CA GLY A 18 -6.13 8.44 -1.18
C GLY A 18 -5.67 8.32 0.26
N VAL A 19 -5.95 7.16 0.87
CA VAL A 19 -5.37 6.79 2.15
C VAL A 19 -3.85 6.84 2.02
N VAL A 20 -3.19 7.55 2.95
CA VAL A 20 -1.73 7.61 3.02
C VAL A 20 -1.20 6.18 3.21
N PRO A 21 -0.37 5.67 2.28
CA PRO A 21 0.16 4.32 2.42
C PRO A 21 1.06 4.18 3.66
N VAL A 22 1.14 2.97 4.19
CA VAL A 22 2.09 2.62 5.25
C VAL A 22 3.53 2.84 4.80
N LEU A 23 4.42 3.16 5.76
CA LEU A 23 5.84 3.08 5.51
C LEU A 23 6.27 1.60 5.46
N MET A 24 7.24 1.30 4.59
CA MET A 24 7.70 -0.06 4.31
C MET A 24 9.22 -0.11 4.42
N ARG A 25 9.74 -1.23 4.93
CA ARG A 25 11.18 -1.57 4.90
C ARG A 25 11.43 -2.57 3.79
N ASP A 26 12.54 -2.48 3.07
CA ASP A 26 12.76 -3.33 1.89
C ASP A 26 12.63 -4.84 2.18
N ALA A 27 13.05 -5.28 3.37
CA ALA A 27 12.97 -6.68 3.81
C ALA A 27 11.55 -7.25 3.91
N GLU A 28 10.52 -6.41 4.09
CA GLU A 28 9.12 -6.84 4.27
C GLU A 28 8.27 -6.67 3.01
N VAL A 29 8.81 -6.08 1.95
CA VAL A 29 8.06 -5.78 0.73
C VAL A 29 7.87 -7.06 -0.09
N ILE A 30 6.60 -7.37 -0.36
CA ILE A 30 6.20 -8.49 -1.21
C ILE A 30 5.38 -8.02 -2.42
N ASP A 31 5.31 -8.87 -3.45
CA ASP A 31 4.46 -8.64 -4.61
C ASP A 31 3.03 -9.18 -4.39
N ILE A 32 2.17 -8.97 -5.39
CA ILE A 32 0.78 -9.46 -5.35
C ILE A 32 0.68 -10.98 -5.29
N LYS A 33 1.55 -11.71 -6.01
CA LYS A 33 1.47 -13.17 -6.08
C LYS A 33 1.76 -13.77 -4.71
N GLU A 34 2.80 -13.27 -4.06
CA GLU A 34 3.18 -13.66 -2.70
C GLU A 34 2.09 -13.25 -1.70
N ALA A 35 1.52 -12.05 -1.81
CA ALA A 35 0.41 -11.63 -0.95
C ALA A 35 -0.80 -12.57 -1.09
N MET A 36 -1.18 -12.94 -2.31
CA MET A 36 -2.26 -13.89 -2.56
C MET A 36 -1.97 -15.26 -1.96
N PHE A 37 -0.74 -15.76 -2.12
CA PHE A 37 -0.30 -17.05 -1.57
C PHE A 37 -0.39 -17.06 -0.04
N ARG A 38 0.11 -16.02 0.64
CA ARG A 38 0.14 -15.94 2.11
C ARG A 38 -1.24 -15.93 2.77
N ILE A 39 -2.19 -15.21 2.19
CA ILE A 39 -3.49 -14.99 2.86
C ILE A 39 -4.68 -15.67 2.16
N GLY A 40 -4.45 -16.36 1.04
CA GLY A 40 -5.49 -17.08 0.31
C GLY A 40 -6.59 -16.19 -0.26
N ARG A 41 -6.27 -14.93 -0.59
CA ARG A 41 -7.22 -13.96 -1.16
C ARG A 41 -6.91 -13.68 -2.62
N SER A 42 -7.94 -13.31 -3.37
CA SER A 42 -7.81 -12.97 -4.80
C SER A 42 -7.00 -11.69 -5.02
N ASP A 43 -6.37 -11.58 -6.20
CA ASP A 43 -5.68 -10.36 -6.65
C ASP A 43 -6.58 -9.10 -6.49
N LYS A 44 -7.85 -9.21 -6.91
CA LYS A 44 -8.85 -8.13 -6.78
C LYS A 44 -8.99 -7.65 -5.34
N THR A 45 -9.00 -8.58 -4.38
CA THR A 45 -9.09 -8.25 -2.95
C THR A 45 -7.83 -7.53 -2.46
N ILE A 46 -6.65 -8.06 -2.80
CA ILE A 46 -5.36 -7.47 -2.40
C ILE A 46 -5.24 -6.05 -2.95
N ARG A 47 -5.50 -5.84 -4.24
CA ARG A 47 -5.45 -4.50 -4.87
C ARG A 47 -6.47 -3.54 -4.26
N ARG A 48 -7.64 -4.04 -3.87
CA ARG A 48 -8.65 -3.23 -3.18
C ARG A 48 -8.12 -2.76 -1.84
N TRP A 49 -7.55 -3.64 -1.03
CA TRP A 49 -6.95 -3.26 0.25
C TRP A 49 -5.77 -2.30 0.08
N CYS A 50 -4.93 -2.48 -0.95
CA CYS A 50 -3.86 -1.53 -1.21
C CYS A 50 -4.38 -0.10 -1.48
N LYS A 51 -5.54 0.04 -2.14
CA LYS A 51 -6.16 1.34 -2.42
C LYS A 51 -6.95 1.92 -1.25
N GLU A 52 -7.75 1.07 -0.60
CA GLU A 52 -8.69 1.48 0.46
C GLU A 52 -8.01 1.62 1.82
N ASP A 53 -7.00 0.80 2.09
CA ASP A 53 -6.34 0.73 3.40
C ASP A 53 -4.88 1.20 3.34
N GLY A 54 -4.33 1.51 2.16
CA GLY A 54 -2.95 1.99 2.04
C GLY A 54 -1.89 0.97 2.46
N ILE A 55 -2.18 -0.34 2.44
CA ILE A 55 -1.20 -1.38 2.80
C ILE A 55 -0.16 -1.65 1.70
N GLY A 56 -0.28 -0.98 0.55
CA GLY A 56 0.57 -1.16 -0.62
C GLY A 56 0.78 0.15 -1.36
N ARG A 57 1.85 0.23 -2.15
CA ARG A 57 2.18 1.36 -3.02
C ARG A 57 2.62 0.89 -4.40
N ARG A 58 2.60 1.81 -5.36
CA ARG A 58 3.18 1.63 -6.69
C ARG A 58 3.61 2.98 -7.24
N THR A 59 4.68 3.01 -8.01
CA THR A 59 5.26 4.24 -8.56
C THR A 59 4.45 4.82 -9.73
N GLY A 60 3.53 4.04 -10.31
CA GLY A 60 2.66 4.51 -11.39
C GLY A 60 1.54 3.51 -11.74
N PRO A 61 0.65 3.84 -12.69
CA PRO A 61 -0.52 3.04 -13.03
C PRO A 61 -0.21 1.61 -13.51
N CYS A 62 0.94 1.41 -14.16
CA CYS A 62 1.39 0.11 -14.68
C CYS A 62 2.53 -0.50 -13.86
N ALA A 63 3.02 0.18 -12.82
CA ALA A 63 4.07 -0.34 -11.96
C ALA A 63 3.54 -1.51 -11.11
N PRO A 64 4.39 -2.51 -10.80
CA PRO A 64 4.03 -3.57 -9.89
C PRO A 64 3.66 -2.99 -8.52
N TRP A 65 2.76 -3.67 -7.83
CA TRP A 65 2.44 -3.33 -6.44
C TRP A 65 3.57 -3.82 -5.54
N GLN A 66 3.99 -2.94 -4.64
CA GLN A 66 4.79 -3.25 -3.47
C GLN A 66 3.84 -3.26 -2.27
N ILE A 67 3.80 -4.36 -1.53
CA ILE A 67 2.87 -4.57 -0.44
C ILE A 67 3.67 -4.79 0.84
N SER A 68 3.27 -4.12 1.91
CA SER A 68 3.81 -4.41 3.24
C SER A 68 3.28 -5.76 3.70
N ALA A 69 4.16 -6.76 3.85
CA ALA A 69 3.78 -8.05 4.43
C ALA A 69 3.25 -7.90 5.86
N ILE A 70 3.82 -6.97 6.63
CA ILE A 70 3.39 -6.71 8.01
C ILE A 70 1.98 -6.10 8.00
N ALA A 71 1.74 -5.06 7.20
CA ALA A 71 0.41 -4.45 7.11
C ALA A 71 -0.64 -5.41 6.52
N LEU A 72 -0.23 -6.33 5.65
CA LEU A 72 -1.10 -7.36 5.09
C LEU A 72 -1.62 -8.32 6.18
N GLU A 73 -0.73 -8.78 7.06
CA GLU A 73 -1.12 -9.60 8.21
C GLU A 73 -1.96 -8.80 9.22
N ALA A 74 -1.56 -7.57 9.55
CA ALA A 74 -2.39 -6.68 10.38
C ALA A 74 -3.81 -6.51 9.80
N LYS A 75 -3.92 -6.28 8.49
CA LYS A 75 -5.21 -6.19 7.77
C LYS A 75 -6.00 -7.48 7.85
N ARG A 76 -5.34 -8.65 7.71
CA ARG A 76 -5.96 -9.97 7.82
C ARG A 76 -6.61 -10.19 9.18
N TYR A 77 -5.96 -9.73 10.25
CA TYR A 77 -6.48 -9.82 11.63
C TYR A 77 -7.39 -8.63 12.03
N GLY A 78 -7.55 -7.62 11.17
CA GLY A 78 -8.35 -6.44 11.47
C GLY A 78 -7.68 -5.45 12.43
N ASP A 79 -6.37 -5.55 12.66
CA ASP A 79 -5.62 -4.65 13.55
C ASP A 79 -5.33 -3.32 12.85
N LYS A 80 -6.30 -2.40 12.92
CA LYS A 80 -6.16 -1.06 12.36
C LYS A 80 -5.07 -0.24 13.06
N ALA A 81 -4.87 -0.45 14.36
CA ALA A 81 -3.89 0.30 15.14
C ALA A 81 -2.46 -0.03 14.66
N ALA A 82 -2.17 -1.29 14.34
CA ALA A 82 -0.88 -1.65 13.74
C ALA A 82 -0.65 -0.98 12.37
N ILE A 83 -1.70 -0.85 11.54
CA ILE A 83 -1.61 -0.15 10.25
C ILE A 83 -1.34 1.35 10.48
N ASP A 84 -1.98 1.96 11.47
CA ASP A 84 -1.74 3.35 11.84
C ASP A 84 -0.32 3.57 12.37
N ASP A 85 0.19 2.68 13.21
CA ASP A 85 1.57 2.68 13.69
C ASP A 85 2.57 2.64 12.51
N LEU A 86 2.32 1.77 11.52
CA LEU A 86 3.15 1.70 10.31
C LEU A 86 3.09 2.98 9.48
N ARG A 87 1.93 3.65 9.38
CA ARG A 87 1.83 4.96 8.71
C ARG A 87 2.67 6.02 9.42
N GLN A 88 2.77 5.96 10.74
CA GLN A 88 3.57 6.87 11.55
C GLN A 88 5.06 6.50 11.59
N GLY A 89 5.45 5.34 11.03
CA GLY A 89 6.81 4.82 11.09
C GLY A 89 7.19 4.23 12.45
N ALA A 90 6.21 3.91 13.30
CA ALA A 90 6.41 3.31 14.61
C ALA A 90 6.69 1.81 14.51
N PHE A 91 7.74 1.41 13.79
CA PHE A 91 8.10 0.02 13.56
C PHE A 91 8.50 -0.75 14.84
N SER A 92 8.90 -0.02 15.89
CA SER A 92 9.19 -0.59 17.21
C SER A 92 7.96 -0.69 18.10
N SER A 93 6.76 -0.34 17.62
CA SER A 93 5.54 -0.51 18.42
C SER A 93 5.31 -2.00 18.69
N PRO A 94 4.83 -2.38 19.90
CA PRO A 94 4.57 -3.79 20.20
C PRO A 94 3.63 -4.47 19.21
N ARG A 95 2.70 -3.71 18.60
CA ARG A 95 1.75 -4.23 17.60
C ARG A 95 2.45 -4.59 16.29
N VAL A 96 3.33 -3.72 15.80
CA VAL A 96 4.09 -3.96 14.57
C VAL A 96 5.13 -5.04 14.77
N VAL A 97 5.86 -5.00 15.90
CA VAL A 97 6.87 -5.98 16.28
C VAL A 97 6.29 -7.39 16.28
N ARG A 98 5.10 -7.58 16.88
CA ARG A 98 4.42 -8.87 16.88
C ARG A 98 4.27 -9.48 15.47
N TYR A 99 3.88 -8.68 14.48
CA TYR A 99 3.74 -9.16 13.10
C TYR A 99 5.09 -9.37 12.41
N ALA A 100 6.07 -8.50 12.66
CA ALA A 100 7.43 -8.66 12.14
C ALA A 100 8.07 -9.95 12.66
N GLU A 101 7.93 -10.26 13.94
CA GLU A 101 8.42 -11.51 14.56
C GLU A 101 7.73 -12.74 13.97
N GLN A 102 6.41 -12.70 13.84
CA GLN A 102 5.64 -13.80 13.22
C GLN A 102 6.11 -14.08 11.79
N LEU A 103 6.56 -13.05 11.07
CA LEU A 103 7.06 -13.15 9.70
C LEU A 103 8.57 -13.43 9.61
N GLY A 104 9.30 -13.43 10.73
CA GLY A 104 10.76 -13.62 10.77
C GLY A 104 11.56 -12.44 10.22
N LEU A 105 11.09 -11.20 10.42
CA LEU A 105 11.62 -9.97 9.84
C LEU A 105 12.31 -9.02 10.84
N ASN A 106 12.62 -9.49 12.06
CA ASN A 106 13.29 -8.72 13.11
C ASN A 106 14.81 -8.98 13.17
#